data_AF-A0A6V7XZB7-F1
#
_entry.id   AF-A0A6V7XZB7-F1
#
_cell.length_a   1.000
_cell.length_b   1.000
_cell.length_c   1.000
_cell.angle_alpha   90.00
_cell.angle_beta   90.00
_cell.angle_gamma   90.00
#
_symmetry.space_group_name_H-M   'P 1'
#
loop_
_entity.id
_entity.type
_entity.pdbx_description
1 polymer ?
#
loop_
_entity_poly.entity_id
_entity_poly.type
_entity_poly.pdbx_seq_one_letter_code
_entity_poly.pdbx_strand_id
1 'polypeptide(L)'
;MIKRFTTNGGFALIIDYGHNGDRKTHSLRAYSNHSIVDPLDCPGRVDLTADVDFGEIKRVIEGKCLIFGPVEQRQFLTQLGLIHRLDYLLRKSTTTEQREALLNSCNILVSDAEMGARFKVFSLFPNTLSEIIKARGGIPAGFASPLPHLEDEDLIND
;
A
#
# COMPACT_ATOMS: atom_id res chain seq x y z
N MET A 1 -10.74 16.84 -0.95
CA MET A 1 -10.08 15.88 -1.86
C MET A 1 -11.02 15.36 -2.96
N ILE A 2 -12.08 14.60 -2.63
CA ILE A 2 -12.93 13.91 -3.62
C ILE A 2 -13.55 14.84 -4.66
N LYS A 3 -14.07 16.00 -4.22
CA LYS A 3 -14.66 17.02 -5.09
C LYS A 3 -13.79 17.29 -6.32
N ARG A 4 -12.47 17.41 -6.14
CA ARG A 4 -11.52 17.73 -7.21
C ARG A 4 -11.57 16.72 -8.35
N PHE A 5 -11.40 15.43 -8.07
CA PHE A 5 -11.36 14.44 -9.16
C PHE A 5 -12.76 14.05 -9.65
N THR A 6 -13.81 14.26 -8.84
CA THR A 6 -15.20 14.07 -9.30
C THR A 6 -15.67 15.17 -10.23
N THR A 7 -15.16 16.41 -10.10
CA THR A 7 -15.53 17.54 -10.98
C THR A 7 -14.56 17.75 -12.13
N ASN A 8 -13.27 17.51 -11.92
CA ASN A 8 -12.22 17.83 -12.89
C ASN A 8 -11.57 16.57 -13.52
N GLY A 9 -12.06 15.38 -13.17
CA GLY A 9 -11.50 14.11 -13.64
C GLY A 9 -10.26 13.66 -12.86
N GLY A 10 -9.84 12.42 -13.13
CA GLY A 10 -8.75 11.74 -12.44
C GLY A 10 -9.24 10.72 -11.41
N PHE A 11 -8.31 10.24 -10.59
CA PHE A 11 -8.53 9.29 -9.50
C PHE A 11 -7.53 9.60 -8.38
N ALA A 12 -7.72 8.97 -7.22
CA ALA A 12 -6.77 9.08 -6.11
C ALA A 12 -6.21 7.70 -5.77
N LEU A 13 -4.91 7.62 -5.52
CA LEU A 13 -4.23 6.46 -4.92
C LEU A 13 -3.63 6.91 -3.60
N ILE A 14 -4.04 6.26 -2.52
CA ILE A 14 -3.62 6.55 -1.14
C ILE A 14 -2.84 5.34 -0.65
N ILE A 15 -1.62 5.59 -0.18
CA ILE A 15 -0.69 4.57 0.30
C ILE A 15 -0.19 5.04 1.66
N ASP A 16 -0.52 4.31 2.71
CA ASP A 16 -0.08 4.64 4.06
C ASP A 16 -0.12 3.41 4.96
N TYR A 17 0.54 3.47 6.12
CA TYR A 17 0.43 2.44 7.14
C TYR A 17 -0.90 2.59 7.90
N GLY A 18 -1.62 1.49 8.08
CA GLY A 18 -2.96 1.56 8.62
C GLY A 18 -3.71 0.25 8.66
N HIS A 19 -5.01 0.36 8.89
CA HIS A 19 -5.93 -0.77 9.04
C HIS A 19 -7.27 -0.48 8.36
N ASN A 20 -8.14 -1.48 8.27
CA ASN A 20 -9.44 -1.40 7.60
C ASN A 20 -10.57 -1.46 8.63
N GLY A 21 -10.53 -0.58 9.64
CA GLY A 21 -11.51 -0.53 10.74
C GLY A 21 -11.44 -1.66 11.78
N ASP A 22 -10.50 -2.59 11.63
CA ASP A 22 -10.35 -3.77 12.49
C ASP A 22 -9.63 -3.49 13.81
N ARG A 23 -8.75 -2.48 13.87
CA ARG A 23 -8.00 -2.10 15.07
C ARG A 23 -8.90 -1.55 16.18
N LYS A 24 -8.66 -1.97 17.42
CA LYS A 24 -9.41 -1.53 18.61
C LYS A 24 -8.61 -0.69 19.62
N THR A 25 -7.31 -0.53 19.39
CA THR A 25 -6.39 0.20 20.27
C THR A 25 -6.01 1.56 19.65
N HIS A 26 -5.52 2.49 20.48
CA HIS A 26 -5.01 3.78 20.02
C HIS A 26 -3.69 3.63 19.24
N SER A 27 -3.51 4.42 18.18
CA SER A 27 -2.36 4.32 17.25
C SER A 27 -1.42 5.54 17.28
N LEU A 28 -1.78 6.59 18.04
CA LEU A 28 -0.95 7.79 18.18
C LEU A 28 0.40 7.42 18.81
N ARG A 29 1.47 7.74 18.11
CA ARG A 29 2.86 7.53 18.51
C ARG A 29 3.67 8.77 18.21
N ALA A 30 4.79 8.92 18.91
CA ALA A 30 5.80 9.91 18.59
C ALA A 30 7.15 9.23 18.34
N TYR A 31 7.91 9.76 17.39
CA TYR A 31 9.24 9.29 17.08
C TYR A 31 10.28 10.42 17.25
N SER A 32 11.42 10.05 17.83
CA SER A 32 12.62 10.88 17.89
C SER A 32 13.84 9.98 17.77
N ASN A 33 14.81 10.34 16.91
CA ASN A 33 16.02 9.56 16.68
C ASN A 33 15.77 8.05 16.46
N HIS A 34 14.81 7.72 15.58
CA HIS A 34 14.41 6.34 15.26
C HIS A 34 13.87 5.50 16.43
N SER A 35 13.46 6.14 17.52
CA SER A 35 12.88 5.47 18.70
C SER A 35 11.50 6.04 19.03
N ILE A 36 10.63 5.20 19.58
CA ILE A 36 9.32 5.62 20.09
C ILE A 36 9.52 6.39 21.39
N VAL A 37 8.89 7.56 21.50
CA VAL A 37 8.89 8.41 22.70
C VAL A 37 7.45 8.75 23.10
N ASP A 38 7.26 9.30 24.31
CA ASP A 38 5.94 9.81 24.70
C ASP A 38 5.59 11.05 23.85
N PRO A 39 4.41 11.09 23.20
CA PRO A 39 3.97 12.27 22.44
C PRO A 39 3.92 13.58 23.22
N LEU A 40 3.84 13.52 24.56
CA LEU A 40 3.73 14.68 25.42
C LEU A 40 5.07 15.17 25.98
N ASP A 41 6.17 14.42 25.79
CA ASP A 41 7.47 14.77 26.38
C ASP A 41 8.06 16.06 25.80
N CYS A 42 8.03 16.21 24.47
CA CYS A 42 8.65 17.34 23.77
C CYS A 42 7.77 17.87 22.61
N PRO A 43 6.62 18.50 22.90
CA PRO A 43 5.70 18.97 21.87
C PRO A 43 6.37 19.91 20.86
N GLY A 44 6.12 19.68 19.58
CA GLY A 44 6.71 20.44 18.47
C GLY A 44 8.15 20.06 18.12
N ARG A 45 8.77 19.10 18.84
CA ARG A 45 10.14 18.60 18.56
C ARG A 45 10.21 17.11 18.22
N VAL A 46 9.07 16.42 18.27
CA VAL A 46 8.94 15.00 17.94
C VAL A 46 7.98 14.85 16.77
N ASP A 47 8.22 13.84 15.93
CA ASP A 47 7.33 13.53 14.81
C ASP A 47 6.14 12.70 15.31
N LEU A 48 4.93 13.13 15.00
CA LEU A 48 3.69 12.47 15.43
C LEU A 48 3.10 11.66 14.28
N THR A 49 2.73 10.42 14.57
CA THR A 49 2.09 9.52 13.62
C THR A 49 0.90 8.81 14.24
N ALA A 50 -0.08 8.47 13.42
CA ALA A 50 -1.18 7.59 13.76
C ALA A 50 -1.49 6.67 12.57
N ASP A 51 -1.95 5.45 12.85
CA ASP A 51 -2.39 4.53 11.79
C ASP A 51 -3.60 5.14 11.05
N VAL A 52 -3.61 5.07 9.73
CA VAL A 52 -4.78 5.47 8.93
C VAL A 52 -5.88 4.43 9.06
N ASP A 53 -7.10 4.88 9.42
CA ASP A 53 -8.30 4.04 9.37
C ASP A 53 -8.97 4.13 7.99
N PHE A 54 -8.62 3.20 7.10
CA PHE A 54 -9.21 3.09 5.78
C PHE A 54 -10.68 2.64 5.81
N GLY A 55 -11.12 1.98 6.88
CA GLY A 55 -12.52 1.59 7.09
C GLY A 55 -13.40 2.83 7.32
N GLU A 56 -12.91 3.79 8.11
CA GLU A 56 -13.58 5.07 8.29
C GLU A 56 -13.57 5.93 7.03
N ILE A 57 -12.46 5.95 6.28
CA ILE A 57 -12.41 6.62 4.97
C ILE A 57 -13.50 6.04 4.05
N LYS A 58 -13.62 4.72 3.95
CA LYS A 58 -14.68 4.05 3.16
C LYS A 58 -16.08 4.50 3.58
N ARG A 59 -16.37 4.46 4.88
CA ARG A 59 -17.68 4.82 5.43
C ARG A 59 -18.08 6.25 5.07
N VAL A 60 -17.15 7.20 5.17
CA VAL A 60 -17.42 8.63 4.89
C VAL A 60 -17.70 8.90 3.40
N ILE A 61 -17.16 8.07 2.52
CA ILE A 61 -17.16 8.30 1.06
C ILE A 61 -18.08 7.33 0.32
N GLU A 62 -18.73 6.43 1.04
CA GLU A 62 -19.68 5.46 0.50
C GLU A 62 -20.74 6.15 -0.36
N GLY A 63 -21.02 5.56 -1.53
CA GLY A 63 -21.94 6.11 -2.53
C GLY A 63 -21.44 7.32 -3.33
N LYS A 64 -20.34 7.97 -2.94
CA LYS A 64 -19.83 9.18 -3.62
C LYS A 64 -18.83 8.90 -4.73
N CYS A 65 -18.16 7.76 -4.67
CA CYS A 65 -17.13 7.32 -5.61
C CYS A 65 -17.05 5.79 -5.63
N LEU A 66 -16.42 5.26 -6.68
CA LEU A 66 -16.01 3.86 -6.74
C LEU A 66 -14.77 3.69 -5.88
N ILE A 67 -14.75 2.61 -5.09
CA ILE A 67 -13.72 2.36 -4.08
C ILE A 67 -13.06 1.02 -4.37
N PHE A 68 -11.72 0.99 -4.37
CA PHE A 68 -10.93 -0.23 -4.48
C PHE A 68 -9.93 -0.32 -3.32
N GLY A 69 -9.85 -1.49 -2.69
CA GLY A 69 -9.02 -1.72 -1.50
C GLY A 69 -9.71 -1.40 -0.16
N PRO A 70 -8.95 -1.16 0.93
CA PRO A 70 -7.50 -1.24 0.95
C PRO A 70 -7.03 -2.66 0.67
N VAL A 71 -5.93 -2.80 -0.05
CA VAL A 71 -5.17 -4.06 -0.18
C VAL A 71 -3.81 -3.88 0.48
N GLU A 72 -3.12 -4.97 0.81
CA GLU A 72 -1.75 -4.89 1.32
C GLU A 72 -0.79 -4.34 0.27
N GLN A 73 0.22 -3.59 0.70
CA GLN A 73 1.25 -3.05 -0.19
C GLN A 73 1.96 -4.16 -0.97
N ARG A 74 2.31 -5.27 -0.30
CA ARG A 74 2.90 -6.45 -0.96
C ARG A 74 2.03 -6.89 -2.14
N GLN A 75 0.75 -7.13 -1.89
CA GLN A 75 -0.19 -7.61 -2.90
C GLN A 75 -0.28 -6.64 -4.08
N PHE A 76 -0.42 -5.34 -3.79
CA PHE A 76 -0.51 -4.30 -4.80
C PHE A 76 0.75 -4.27 -5.69
N LEU A 77 1.94 -4.22 -5.09
CA LEU A 77 3.21 -4.13 -5.81
C LEU A 77 3.51 -5.40 -6.63
N THR A 78 3.25 -6.58 -6.06
CA THR A 78 3.44 -7.86 -6.76
C THR A 78 2.53 -7.96 -7.98
N GLN A 79 1.26 -7.57 -7.87
CA GLN A 79 0.33 -7.54 -9.00
C GLN A 79 0.72 -6.55 -10.10
N LEU A 80 1.46 -5.49 -9.77
CA LEU A 80 2.02 -4.54 -10.73
C LEU A 80 3.37 -4.99 -11.32
N GLY A 81 3.86 -6.18 -10.97
CA GLY A 81 5.05 -6.77 -11.55
C GLY A 81 6.37 -6.38 -10.87
N LEU A 82 6.33 -6.05 -9.57
CA LEU A 82 7.55 -5.72 -8.81
C LEU A 82 8.66 -6.77 -8.97
N ILE A 83 8.31 -8.06 -8.94
CA ILE A 83 9.29 -9.16 -9.05
C ILE A 83 9.98 -9.16 -10.42
N HIS A 84 9.23 -8.96 -11.51
CA HIS A 84 9.81 -8.83 -12.85
C HIS A 84 10.72 -7.60 -12.95
N ARG A 85 10.33 -6.49 -12.32
CA ARG A 85 11.15 -5.29 -12.29
C ARG A 85 12.45 -5.52 -11.51
N LEU A 86 12.38 -6.23 -10.38
CA LEU A 86 13.54 -6.58 -9.57
C LEU A 86 14.51 -7.45 -10.36
N ASP A 87 14.04 -8.53 -11.00
CA ASP A 87 14.88 -9.41 -11.83
C ASP A 87 15.62 -8.62 -12.92
N TYR A 88 14.90 -7.74 -13.64
CA TYR A 88 15.52 -6.87 -14.64
C TYR A 88 16.63 -5.98 -14.04
N LEU A 89 16.37 -5.36 -12.90
CA LEU A 89 17.35 -4.47 -12.24
C LEU A 89 18.56 -5.24 -11.74
N LEU A 90 18.37 -6.45 -11.20
CA LEU A 90 19.47 -7.32 -10.76
C LEU A 90 20.37 -7.71 -11.94
N ARG A 91 19.80 -8.06 -13.10
CA ARG A 91 20.56 -8.36 -14.33
C ARG A 91 21.35 -7.16 -14.85
N LYS A 92 20.91 -5.94 -14.56
CA LYS A 92 21.59 -4.69 -14.97
C LYS A 92 22.56 -4.16 -13.92
N SER A 93 22.56 -4.71 -12.72
CA SER A 93 23.46 -4.30 -11.64
C SER A 93 24.87 -4.85 -11.88
N THR A 94 25.89 -4.01 -11.68
CA THR A 94 27.29 -4.35 -11.99
C THR A 94 28.12 -4.69 -10.75
N THR A 95 27.59 -4.40 -9.56
CA THR A 95 28.29 -4.61 -8.28
C THR A 95 27.43 -5.45 -7.34
N THR A 96 28.08 -6.15 -6.42
CA THR A 96 27.39 -6.92 -5.36
C THR A 96 26.59 -5.99 -4.46
N GLU A 97 27.14 -4.84 -4.07
CA GLU A 97 26.46 -3.88 -3.18
C GLU A 97 25.14 -3.37 -3.78
N GLN A 98 25.10 -3.07 -5.09
CA GLN A 98 23.86 -2.67 -5.75
C GLN A 98 22.80 -3.78 -5.73
N ARG A 99 23.22 -5.03 -5.94
CA ARG A 99 22.32 -6.17 -5.93
C ARG A 99 21.73 -6.40 -4.54
N GLU A 100 22.56 -6.36 -3.51
CA GLU A 100 22.13 -6.47 -2.11
C GLU A 100 21.18 -5.34 -1.72
N ALA A 101 21.50 -4.10 -2.11
CA ALA A 101 20.63 -2.95 -1.84
C ALA A 101 19.25 -3.10 -2.51
N LEU A 102 19.18 -3.62 -3.74
CA LEU A 102 17.92 -3.88 -4.45
C LEU A 102 17.11 -4.99 -3.77
N LEU A 103 17.76 -6.09 -3.39
CA LEU A 103 17.10 -7.20 -2.69
C LEU A 103 16.55 -6.73 -1.34
N ASN A 104 17.35 -6.00 -0.56
CA ASN A 104 16.93 -5.48 0.73
C ASN A 104 15.78 -4.47 0.59
N SER A 105 15.86 -3.55 -0.37
CA SER A 105 14.79 -2.57 -0.61
C SER A 105 13.49 -3.27 -1.03
N CYS A 106 13.57 -4.30 -1.88
CA CYS A 106 12.40 -5.08 -2.24
C CYS A 106 11.81 -5.79 -1.01
N ASN A 107 12.66 -6.43 -0.20
CA ASN A 107 12.24 -7.11 1.03
C ASN A 107 11.53 -6.16 1.99
N ILE A 108 12.06 -4.94 2.21
CA ILE A 108 11.41 -3.92 3.04
C ILE A 108 10.01 -3.59 2.52
N LEU A 109 9.84 -3.45 1.20
CA LEU A 109 8.56 -3.09 0.59
C LEU A 109 7.51 -4.21 0.65
N VAL A 110 7.90 -5.48 0.65
CA VAL A 110 6.98 -6.62 0.49
C VAL A 110 6.90 -7.56 1.70
N SER A 111 7.86 -7.54 2.61
CA SER A 111 7.85 -8.42 3.78
C SER A 111 6.78 -8.01 4.78
N ASP A 112 6.10 -9.01 5.36
CA ASP A 112 5.06 -8.81 6.38
C ASP A 112 5.63 -8.25 7.68
N ALA A 113 6.90 -8.55 7.98
CA ALA A 113 7.60 -7.98 9.14
C ALA A 113 7.88 -6.47 8.98
N GLU A 114 7.93 -6.00 7.73
CA GLU A 114 8.29 -4.63 7.35
C GLU A 114 7.05 -3.87 6.83
N MET A 115 7.07 -3.37 5.59
CA MET A 115 5.98 -2.57 5.03
C MET A 115 4.89 -3.39 4.35
N GLY A 116 5.18 -4.63 3.93
CA GLY A 116 4.33 -5.42 3.04
C GLY A 116 2.89 -5.57 3.51
N ALA A 117 2.72 -6.01 4.76
CA ALA A 117 1.41 -6.13 5.40
C ALA A 117 0.95 -4.84 6.09
N ARG A 118 1.87 -4.03 6.62
CA ARG A 118 1.52 -2.83 7.42
C ARG A 118 0.98 -1.68 6.56
N PHE A 119 1.54 -1.48 5.38
CA PHE A 119 1.08 -0.48 4.43
C PHE A 119 -0.12 -1.01 3.64
N LYS A 120 -1.07 -0.12 3.44
CA LYS A 120 -2.31 -0.37 2.72
C LYS A 120 -2.39 0.56 1.51
N VAL A 121 -2.92 0.02 0.41
CA VAL A 121 -3.14 0.77 -0.83
C VAL A 121 -4.63 0.85 -1.10
N PHE A 122 -5.14 2.07 -1.26
CA PHE A 122 -6.55 2.37 -1.37
C PHE A 122 -6.78 3.35 -2.52
N SER A 123 -7.76 3.09 -3.38
CA SER A 123 -7.99 3.91 -4.56
C SER A 123 -9.44 4.34 -4.73
N LEU A 124 -9.61 5.56 -5.24
CA LEU A 124 -10.90 6.20 -5.45
C LEU A 124 -11.03 6.67 -6.89
N PHE A 125 -12.12 6.28 -7.54
CA PHE A 125 -12.47 6.71 -8.89
C PHE A 125 -13.83 7.41 -8.87
N PRO A 126 -14.05 8.42 -9.72
CA PRO A 126 -15.36 9.02 -9.90
C PRO A 126 -16.35 7.99 -10.49
N ASN A 127 -17.61 8.06 -10.08
CA ASN A 127 -18.68 7.15 -10.54
C ASN A 127 -18.87 7.16 -12.07
N THR A 128 -18.51 8.26 -12.73
CA THR A 128 -18.54 8.39 -14.19
C THR A 128 -17.63 7.38 -14.91
N LEU A 129 -16.63 6.81 -14.23
CA LEU A 129 -15.76 5.75 -14.78
C LEU A 129 -16.30 4.33 -14.57
N SER A 130 -17.48 4.15 -13.96
CA SER A 130 -18.07 2.83 -13.69
C SER A 130 -18.10 1.93 -14.93
N GLU A 131 -18.65 2.42 -16.03
CA GLU A 131 -18.82 1.61 -17.24
C GLU A 131 -17.48 1.31 -17.92
N ILE A 132 -16.51 2.22 -17.83
CA ILE A 132 -15.15 1.99 -18.35
C ILE A 132 -14.44 0.92 -17.52
N ILE A 133 -14.56 0.97 -16.19
CA ILE A 133 -13.94 -0.02 -15.31
C ILE A 133 -14.58 -1.39 -15.54
N LYS A 134 -15.91 -1.47 -15.64
CA LYS A 134 -16.63 -2.72 -15.97
C LYS A 134 -16.17 -3.30 -17.31
N ALA A 135 -16.11 -2.47 -18.36
CA ALA A 135 -15.66 -2.89 -19.69
C ALA A 135 -14.20 -3.38 -19.71
N ARG A 136 -13.39 -2.99 -18.72
CA ARG A 136 -11.97 -3.38 -18.58
C ARG A 136 -11.74 -4.49 -17.55
N GLY A 137 -12.77 -5.28 -17.21
CA GLY A 137 -12.65 -6.41 -16.29
C GLY A 137 -13.03 -6.09 -14.84
N GLY A 138 -13.60 -4.91 -14.58
CA GLY A 138 -14.22 -4.55 -13.29
C GLY A 138 -13.24 -4.20 -12.17
N ILE A 139 -11.95 -4.48 -12.32
CA ILE A 139 -10.95 -4.32 -11.27
C ILE A 139 -9.72 -3.57 -11.83
N PRO A 140 -9.34 -2.42 -11.27
CA PRO A 140 -8.11 -1.73 -11.64
C PRO A 140 -6.86 -2.54 -11.30
N ALA A 141 -5.78 -2.34 -12.06
CA ALA A 141 -4.50 -3.00 -11.83
C ALA A 141 -4.00 -2.80 -10.38
N GLY A 142 -3.52 -3.88 -9.76
CA GLY A 142 -3.05 -3.89 -8.37
C GLY A 142 -4.14 -4.15 -7.32
N PHE A 143 -5.42 -4.22 -7.70
CA PHE A 143 -6.54 -4.39 -6.76
C PHE A 143 -7.31 -5.72 -6.94
N ALA A 144 -6.76 -6.68 -7.68
CA ALA A 144 -7.37 -8.00 -7.77
C ALA A 144 -7.33 -8.69 -6.39
N SER A 145 -8.32 -9.52 -6.09
CA SER A 145 -8.27 -10.38 -4.90
C SER A 145 -6.98 -11.20 -4.89
N PRO A 146 -6.43 -11.54 -3.71
CA PRO A 146 -5.25 -12.40 -3.65
C PRO A 146 -5.53 -13.68 -4.44
N LEU A 147 -4.57 -14.10 -5.28
CA LEU A 147 -4.58 -15.47 -5.76
C LEU A 147 -4.48 -16.38 -4.52
N PRO A 148 -5.17 -17.52 -4.48
CA PRO A 148 -4.96 -18.49 -3.41
C PRO A 148 -3.45 -18.75 -3.29
N HIS A 149 -2.96 -18.77 -2.05
CA HIS A 149 -1.53 -18.95 -1.75
C HIS A 149 -1.00 -20.12 -2.59
N LEU A 150 -0.12 -19.81 -3.56
CA LEU A 150 0.79 -20.81 -4.08
C LEU A 150 1.76 -21.05 -2.92
N GLU A 151 1.71 -22.25 -2.33
CA GLU A 151 2.63 -22.64 -1.28
C GLU A 151 4.07 -22.42 -1.79
N ASP A 152 4.91 -21.81 -0.94
CA ASP A 152 6.28 -21.39 -1.23
C ASP A 152 7.26 -22.56 -1.55
N GLU A 153 6.76 -23.75 -1.89
CA GLU A 153 7.59 -24.95 -2.14
C GLU A 153 8.08 -25.09 -3.60
N ASP A 154 7.51 -24.36 -4.56
CA ASP A 154 7.81 -24.57 -5.99
C ASP A 154 8.90 -23.65 -6.58
N LEU A 155 9.56 -22.80 -5.79
CA LEU A 155 10.59 -21.86 -6.28
C LEU A 155 12.03 -22.19 -5.85
N ILE A 156 12.25 -23.35 -5.21
CA ILE A 156 13.60 -23.85 -4.88
C ILE A 156 13.70 -25.32 -5.31
N ASN A 157 13.59 -25.58 -6.61
CA ASN A 157 14.10 -26.79 -7.25
C ASN A 157 14.31 -26.50 -8.73
N ASP A 158 15.46 -25.90 -9.05
CA ASP A 158 16.23 -26.11 -10.29
C ASP A 158 17.65 -25.53 -10.14
#